data_AF-A0A8T5LRZ1-F1
#
_entry.id   AF-A0A8T5LRZ1-F1
#
_cell.length_a   1.000
_cell.length_b   1.000
_cell.length_c   1.000
_cell.angle_alpha   90.00
_cell.angle_beta   90.00
_cell.angle_gamma   90.00
#
_symmetry.space_group_name_H-M   'P 1'
#
loop_
_entity.id
_entity.type
_entity.pdbx_description
1 polymer ?
#
loop_
_entity_poly.entity_id
_entity_poly.type
_entity_poly.pdbx_seq_one_letter_code
_entity_poly.pdbx_strand_id
1 'polypeptide(L)'
;MKKIMCFLVLFLMVLSGFAYAQNEAAGNDEAGNDDNPVPMLISADTGDDPLPTLISAADDEAEDEVEDESEAEDEIEAEVEDESEDEAEDIDDETEAETELIVESTVGAQIRILQLQRAILKSTIIAGVVIDVVSEKGEDASALEALKADLEALEDEAALLDADTNSVEDFVNIKKDVMDTNHEFKTISRDLLTADDKQAINSVVKEALDSSEELADLKDQIREMHNELNAERVEKMYQRMGAEDDELIGKIRNGEATRKEVRDGLKEKYDGLTPADKKEAREKIKERIIEKKEIRTKKIAEVKSRIQEIRKERFESRIEKLPSEAREEMKERFNERIEARVEIQKARVQAVKDRLQERKDMMEGDEE
;
A
#
# COMPACT_ATOMS: atom_id res chain seq x y z
N MET A 1 -2.95 34.41 3.00
CA MET A 1 -2.37 33.19 3.61
C MET A 1 -3.34 32.01 3.64
N LYS A 2 -4.54 32.08 4.25
CA LYS A 2 -5.51 30.94 4.26
C LYS A 2 -5.93 30.38 2.88
N LYS A 3 -5.90 31.19 1.81
CA LYS A 3 -6.26 30.77 0.43
C LYS A 3 -5.15 30.00 -0.31
N ILE A 4 -3.89 30.10 0.13
CA ILE A 4 -2.74 29.36 -0.44
C ILE A 4 -2.63 27.99 0.24
N MET A 5 -2.91 27.93 1.54
CA MET A 5 -2.90 26.67 2.32
C MET A 5 -3.93 25.64 1.84
N CYS A 6 -5.16 26.03 1.47
CA CYS A 6 -6.14 25.09 0.91
C CYS A 6 -5.69 24.48 -0.43
N PHE A 7 -4.93 25.23 -1.24
CA PHE A 7 -4.44 24.72 -2.52
C PHE A 7 -3.28 23.73 -2.32
N LEU A 8 -2.42 23.99 -1.33
CA LEU A 8 -1.29 23.13 -0.98
C LEU A 8 -1.72 21.77 -0.40
N VAL A 9 -2.79 21.73 0.40
CA VAL A 9 -3.39 20.48 0.90
C VAL A 9 -4.10 19.69 -0.22
N LEU A 10 -4.81 20.38 -1.13
CA LEU A 10 -5.43 19.77 -2.32
C LEU A 10 -4.40 19.15 -3.27
N PHE A 11 -3.24 19.78 -3.35
CA PHE A 11 -2.13 19.35 -4.19
C PHE A 11 -1.35 18.19 -3.56
N LEU A 12 -1.16 18.21 -2.24
CA LEU A 12 -0.56 17.10 -1.48
C LEU A 12 -1.39 15.80 -1.58
N MET A 13 -2.72 15.87 -1.63
CA MET A 13 -3.58 14.67 -1.83
C MET A 13 -3.52 14.06 -3.23
N VAL A 14 -3.19 14.85 -4.26
CA VAL A 14 -2.92 14.32 -5.60
C VAL A 14 -1.51 13.74 -5.67
N LEU A 15 -0.57 14.36 -4.95
CA LEU A 15 0.83 13.97 -4.92
C LEU A 15 1.13 12.80 -3.98
N SER A 16 0.27 12.45 -3.01
CA SER A 16 0.43 11.25 -2.17
C SER A 16 0.26 9.95 -2.97
N GLY A 17 -0.55 9.96 -4.04
CA GLY A 17 -0.61 8.87 -5.01
C GLY A 17 0.64 8.76 -5.90
N PHE A 18 1.45 9.82 -6.00
CA PHE A 18 2.65 9.89 -6.84
C PHE A 18 3.93 9.42 -6.10
N ALA A 19 3.92 9.43 -4.76
CA ALA A 19 5.05 9.00 -3.95
C ALA A 19 5.36 7.49 -4.09
N TYR A 20 4.35 6.68 -4.42
CA TYR A 20 4.52 5.24 -4.60
C TYR A 20 5.23 4.82 -5.90
N ALA A 21 5.32 5.70 -6.91
CA ALA A 21 5.80 5.31 -8.25
C ALA A 21 7.27 5.68 -8.54
N GLN A 22 7.88 6.60 -7.79
CA GLN A 22 9.18 7.20 -8.16
C GLN A 22 10.40 6.70 -7.37
N ASN A 23 10.24 5.98 -6.27
CA ASN A 23 11.41 5.54 -5.48
C ASN A 23 12.18 4.36 -6.10
N GLU A 24 11.69 3.77 -7.19
CA GLU A 24 12.31 2.60 -7.85
C GLU A 24 12.91 2.93 -9.23
N ALA A 25 13.01 4.20 -9.62
CA ALA A 25 13.57 4.61 -10.92
C ALA A 25 15.09 4.87 -10.88
N ALA A 26 15.74 4.70 -9.73
CA ALA A 26 17.19 4.78 -9.57
C ALA A 26 17.81 3.38 -9.42
N GLY A 27 17.61 2.53 -10.43
CA GLY A 27 18.27 1.23 -10.54
C GLY A 27 19.62 1.34 -11.25
N ASN A 28 20.67 1.41 -10.45
CA ASN A 28 22.07 1.00 -10.66
C ASN A 28 22.47 0.46 -12.08
N ASP A 29 23.12 1.30 -12.89
CA ASP A 29 23.93 0.87 -14.05
C ASP A 29 25.39 0.65 -13.57
N GLU A 30 25.71 -0.59 -13.21
CA GLU A 30 27.10 -1.03 -13.02
C GLU A 30 27.74 -1.33 -14.40
N ALA A 31 28.65 -0.48 -14.84
CA ALA A 31 29.67 -0.85 -15.82
C ALA A 31 30.98 -0.11 -15.52
N GLY A 32 31.96 -0.89 -15.06
CA GLY A 32 33.20 -0.43 -14.47
C GLY A 32 34.09 0.46 -15.33
N ASN A 33 34.93 1.22 -14.64
CA ASN A 33 36.30 1.39 -15.06
C ASN A 33 37.22 1.64 -13.86
N ASP A 34 38.06 0.65 -13.59
CA ASP A 34 39.28 0.75 -12.80
C ASP A 34 40.24 1.72 -13.54
N ASP A 35 40.67 2.79 -12.88
CA ASP A 35 42.05 3.28 -12.89
C ASP A 35 42.18 4.55 -12.03
N ASN A 36 42.80 4.38 -10.86
CA ASN A 36 43.37 5.46 -10.05
C ASN A 36 44.88 5.52 -10.36
N PRO A 37 45.55 6.70 -10.41
CA PRO A 37 46.00 7.30 -9.14
C PRO A 37 46.11 8.86 -9.09
N VAL A 38 45.60 9.44 -7.99
CA VAL A 38 46.18 10.41 -7.00
C VAL A 38 47.49 11.18 -7.35
N PRO A 39 47.84 12.35 -6.71
CA PRO A 39 47.17 13.64 -6.39
C PRO A 39 48.00 14.89 -6.83
N MET A 40 47.48 16.13 -6.69
CA MET A 40 48.37 17.29 -6.40
C MET A 40 47.67 18.52 -5.77
N LEU A 41 48.22 18.97 -4.64
CA LEU A 41 48.03 20.26 -3.95
C LEU A 41 48.71 21.42 -4.70
N ILE A 42 48.16 22.65 -4.57
CA ILE A 42 48.77 24.01 -4.50
C ILE A 42 47.57 24.96 -4.25
N SER A 43 47.34 25.61 -3.10
CA SER A 43 48.03 26.70 -2.37
C SER A 43 47.92 28.12 -2.96
N ALA A 44 47.26 29.01 -2.18
CA ALA A 44 47.45 30.47 -2.00
C ALA A 44 47.04 31.40 -3.18
N ASP A 45 46.71 32.70 -3.07
CA ASP A 45 46.89 33.74 -2.06
C ASP A 45 46.15 35.04 -2.51
N THR A 46 45.86 35.97 -1.59
CA THR A 46 45.58 37.43 -1.73
C THR A 46 44.33 37.92 -2.49
N GLY A 47 43.57 38.95 -2.07
CA GLY A 47 43.72 39.93 -0.99
C GLY A 47 42.58 40.99 -1.03
N ASP A 48 42.42 41.66 0.11
CA ASP A 48 41.47 42.75 0.44
C ASP A 48 41.53 44.01 -0.46
N ASP A 49 40.37 44.66 -0.70
CA ASP A 49 40.13 46.06 -0.30
C ASP A 49 38.61 46.46 -0.39
N PRO A 50 38.09 47.43 0.40
CA PRO A 50 36.65 47.57 0.68
C PRO A 50 35.94 48.87 0.19
N LEU A 51 34.60 48.74 0.02
CA LEU A 51 33.49 49.75 0.10
C LEU A 51 33.30 50.81 -1.02
N PRO A 52 32.10 51.47 -1.20
CA PRO A 52 30.79 51.34 -0.52
C PRO A 52 29.50 51.33 -1.42
N THR A 53 28.43 50.73 -0.88
CA THR A 53 26.97 51.08 -0.95
C THR A 53 26.29 51.48 -2.29
N LEU A 54 25.24 50.74 -2.69
CA LEU A 54 23.81 51.14 -2.54
C LEU A 54 22.85 50.28 -3.42
N ILE A 55 21.84 49.72 -2.76
CA ILE A 55 20.43 49.58 -3.20
C ILE A 55 20.05 48.43 -4.18
N SER A 56 19.11 47.63 -3.65
CA SER A 56 18.00 46.91 -4.30
C SER A 56 18.17 45.44 -4.70
N ALA A 57 17.05 44.74 -4.48
CA ALA A 57 16.73 43.34 -4.77
C ALA A 57 17.37 42.33 -3.81
N ALA A 58 16.60 41.98 -2.77
CA ALA A 58 16.76 40.72 -2.07
C ALA A 58 16.33 39.60 -3.03
N ASP A 59 17.30 39.06 -3.75
CA ASP A 59 17.27 37.69 -4.25
C ASP A 59 17.42 36.78 -3.03
N ASP A 60 16.35 36.07 -2.73
CA ASP A 60 16.31 34.99 -1.75
C ASP A 60 16.72 33.72 -2.51
N GLU A 61 18.01 33.60 -2.80
CA GLU A 61 18.62 32.31 -3.14
C GLU A 61 18.64 31.47 -1.86
N ALA A 62 17.54 30.80 -1.60
CA ALA A 62 17.54 29.65 -0.74
C ALA A 62 18.30 28.55 -1.46
N GLU A 63 19.55 28.36 -1.02
CA GLU A 63 20.31 27.12 -1.15
C GLU A 63 19.37 25.98 -0.75
N ASP A 64 18.84 25.27 -1.75
CA ASP A 64 18.13 24.02 -1.56
C ASP A 64 19.22 23.01 -1.20
N GLU A 65 19.50 22.91 0.10
CA GLU A 65 20.23 21.79 0.69
C GLU A 65 19.54 20.52 0.17
N VAL A 66 20.24 19.84 -0.73
CA VAL A 66 19.87 18.52 -1.19
C VAL A 66 20.00 17.64 0.04
N GLU A 67 18.90 17.46 0.77
CA GLU A 67 18.73 16.33 1.69
C GLU A 67 18.78 15.09 0.82
N ASP A 68 20.01 14.59 0.69
CA ASP A 68 20.40 13.26 0.26
C ASP A 68 19.78 12.27 1.26
N GLU A 69 18.48 11.98 1.08
CA GLU A 69 17.84 10.82 1.70
C GLU A 69 18.41 9.59 0.97
N SER A 70 19.58 9.19 1.45
CA SER A 70 20.23 7.93 1.16
C SER A 70 19.24 6.78 1.20
N GLU A 71 19.17 6.04 0.09
CA GLU A 71 19.08 4.59 0.01
C GLU A 71 18.73 3.90 1.34
N ALA A 72 17.45 3.56 1.52
CA ALA A 72 17.03 2.44 2.33
C ALA A 72 16.62 1.29 1.39
N GLU A 73 17.55 0.86 0.55
CA GLU A 73 17.55 -0.51 0.04
C GLU A 73 18.39 -1.36 1.00
N ASP A 74 17.83 -2.52 1.34
CA ASP A 74 18.46 -3.62 2.09
C ASP A 74 18.77 -3.37 3.56
N GLU A 75 17.71 -3.38 4.37
CA GLU A 75 17.65 -4.36 5.45
C GLU A 75 16.28 -5.07 5.37
N ILE A 76 16.25 -6.22 4.68
CA ILE A 76 15.46 -7.33 5.21
C ILE A 76 16.20 -7.77 6.48
N GLU A 77 16.17 -6.92 7.50
CA GLU A 77 16.02 -7.45 8.83
C GLU A 77 14.69 -8.20 8.78
N ALA A 78 14.80 -9.51 8.57
CA ALA A 78 13.96 -10.42 9.30
C ALA A 78 14.31 -10.24 10.78
N GLU A 79 14.03 -9.06 11.33
CA GLU A 79 13.69 -8.96 12.72
C GLU A 79 12.50 -9.90 12.84
N VAL A 80 12.77 -11.06 13.42
CA VAL A 80 11.78 -11.76 14.21
C VAL A 80 11.50 -10.82 15.38
N GLU A 81 10.85 -9.68 15.11
CA GLU A 81 10.24 -8.88 16.14
C GLU A 81 9.22 -9.82 16.77
N ASP A 82 9.51 -10.13 18.03
CA ASP A 82 8.57 -10.59 19.01
C ASP A 82 7.52 -9.48 19.20
N GLU A 83 6.74 -9.22 18.15
CA GLU A 83 5.52 -8.43 18.23
C GLU A 83 4.55 -9.26 19.07
N SER A 84 4.52 -8.87 20.34
CA SER A 84 3.46 -9.15 21.28
C SER A 84 2.10 -9.13 20.58
N GLU A 85 1.40 -10.27 20.68
CA GLU A 85 -0.05 -10.44 20.73
C GLU A 85 -0.85 -9.11 20.74
N ASP A 86 -1.59 -8.83 19.65
CA ASP A 86 -2.95 -8.21 19.62
C ASP A 86 -3.29 -7.34 18.38
N GLU A 87 -2.82 -7.66 17.17
CA GLU A 87 -3.44 -7.13 15.94
C GLU A 87 -4.67 -7.94 15.51
N ALA A 88 -5.71 -7.96 16.35
CA ALA A 88 -7.02 -8.44 15.92
C ALA A 88 -7.77 -7.37 15.09
N GLU A 89 -8.58 -7.87 14.16
CA GLU A 89 -9.31 -7.20 13.08
C GLU A 89 -10.34 -6.15 13.56
N ASP A 90 -10.04 -4.86 13.36
CA ASP A 90 -11.00 -4.00 12.69
C ASP A 90 -10.79 -4.15 11.16
N ILE A 91 -11.73 -3.68 10.34
CA ILE A 91 -11.36 -3.39 8.94
C ILE A 91 -10.35 -2.26 9.07
N ASP A 92 -9.07 -2.64 9.01
CA ASP A 92 -7.92 -1.76 9.21
C ASP A 92 -8.12 -0.50 8.34
N ASP A 93 -7.64 0.64 8.83
CA ASP A 93 -7.65 1.91 8.09
C ASP A 93 -7.01 1.72 6.70
N GLU A 94 -6.09 0.76 6.58
CA GLU A 94 -5.52 0.28 5.33
C GLU A 94 -6.55 -0.32 4.37
N THR A 95 -7.48 -1.15 4.85
CA THR A 95 -8.58 -1.71 4.04
C THR A 95 -9.55 -0.61 3.58
N GLU A 96 -9.75 0.45 4.38
CA GLU A 96 -10.52 1.62 3.93
C GLU A 96 -9.81 2.41 2.82
N ALA A 97 -8.49 2.58 2.91
CA ALA A 97 -7.69 3.21 1.87
C ALA A 97 -7.57 2.36 0.60
N GLU A 98 -7.63 1.03 0.73
CA GLU A 98 -7.65 0.10 -0.39
C GLU A 98 -8.99 0.12 -1.13
N THR A 99 -10.09 0.02 -0.39
CA THR A 99 -11.43 0.10 -0.96
C THR A 99 -11.70 1.45 -1.63
N GLU A 100 -11.07 2.53 -1.17
CA GLU A 100 -11.08 3.82 -1.85
C GLU A 100 -10.56 3.73 -3.29
N LEU A 101 -9.40 3.09 -3.49
CA LEU A 101 -8.80 3.02 -4.82
C LEU A 101 -9.66 2.23 -5.82
N ILE A 102 -10.28 1.13 -5.35
CA ILE A 102 -11.18 0.28 -6.15
C ILE A 102 -12.46 1.02 -6.54
N VAL A 103 -13.04 1.79 -5.61
CA VAL A 103 -14.28 2.54 -5.86
C VAL A 103 -14.04 3.75 -6.78
N GLU A 104 -12.84 4.32 -6.75
CA GLU A 104 -12.52 5.55 -7.48
C GLU A 104 -12.26 5.36 -8.99
N SER A 105 -11.67 4.23 -9.38
CA SER A 105 -11.27 3.96 -10.76
C SER A 105 -11.17 2.46 -11.01
N THR A 106 -11.57 2.02 -12.20
CA THR A 106 -11.33 0.65 -12.69
C THR A 106 -9.84 0.33 -12.75
N VAL A 107 -9.02 1.30 -13.15
CA VAL A 107 -7.54 1.22 -13.13
C VAL A 107 -7.05 1.06 -11.70
N GLY A 108 -7.66 1.80 -10.75
CA GLY A 108 -7.38 1.66 -9.33
C GLY A 108 -7.77 0.29 -8.75
N ALA A 109 -8.88 -0.27 -9.22
CA ALA A 109 -9.30 -1.64 -8.90
C ALA A 109 -8.29 -2.68 -9.38
N GLN A 110 -7.80 -2.54 -10.62
CA GLN A 110 -6.77 -3.42 -11.19
C GLN A 110 -5.48 -3.40 -10.37
N ILE A 111 -5.01 -2.20 -9.99
CA ILE A 111 -3.82 -2.07 -9.13
C ILE A 111 -4.00 -2.87 -7.84
N ARG A 112 -5.15 -2.73 -7.16
CA ARG A 112 -5.38 -3.46 -5.90
C ARG A 112 -5.47 -4.96 -6.12
N ILE A 113 -6.15 -5.43 -7.16
CA ILE A 113 -6.24 -6.86 -7.50
C ILE A 113 -4.84 -7.43 -7.75
N LEU A 114 -4.02 -6.77 -8.57
CA LEU A 114 -2.64 -7.18 -8.86
C LEU A 114 -1.77 -7.20 -7.59
N GLN A 115 -1.93 -6.21 -6.71
CA GLN A 115 -1.23 -6.18 -5.41
C GLN A 115 -1.63 -7.37 -4.53
N LEU A 116 -2.91 -7.73 -4.51
CA LEU A 116 -3.40 -8.90 -3.77
C LEU A 116 -2.85 -10.19 -4.36
N GLN A 117 -2.89 -10.38 -5.68
CA GLN A 117 -2.29 -11.53 -6.35
C GLN A 117 -0.80 -11.66 -6.03
N ARG A 118 -0.06 -10.56 -6.11
CA ARG A 118 1.37 -10.53 -5.77
C ARG A 118 1.62 -10.90 -4.30
N ALA A 119 0.78 -10.44 -3.38
CA ALA A 119 0.89 -10.78 -1.97
C ALA A 119 0.61 -12.27 -1.72
N ILE A 120 -0.41 -12.84 -2.37
CA ILE A 120 -0.73 -14.27 -2.28
C ILE A 120 0.41 -15.12 -2.83
N LEU A 121 0.90 -14.81 -4.03
CA LEU A 121 2.00 -15.54 -4.66
C LEU A 121 3.27 -15.52 -3.79
N LYS A 122 3.61 -14.34 -3.25
CA LYS A 122 4.72 -14.21 -2.29
C LYS A 122 4.54 -15.12 -1.08
N SER A 123 3.34 -15.13 -0.48
CA SER A 123 3.00 -16.03 0.63
C SER A 123 3.10 -17.51 0.24
N THR A 124 2.62 -17.90 -0.94
CA THR A 124 2.69 -19.27 -1.45
C THR A 124 4.13 -19.75 -1.63
N ILE A 125 5.02 -18.90 -2.17
CA ILE A 125 6.46 -19.19 -2.31
C ILE A 125 7.10 -19.38 -0.94
N ILE A 126 6.86 -18.46 0.00
CA ILE A 126 7.39 -18.56 1.37
C ILE A 126 6.90 -19.85 2.04
N ALA A 127 5.61 -20.17 1.89
CA ALA A 127 5.02 -21.38 2.45
C ALA A 127 5.69 -22.64 1.91
N GLY A 128 5.98 -22.67 0.60
CA GLY A 128 6.71 -23.77 -0.04
C GLY A 128 8.10 -23.98 0.58
N VAL A 129 8.90 -22.92 0.70
CA VAL A 129 10.25 -22.99 1.30
C VAL A 129 10.20 -23.49 2.74
N VAL A 130 9.25 -23.01 3.54
CA VAL A 130 9.07 -23.45 4.92
C VAL A 130 8.70 -24.94 4.99
N ILE A 131 7.77 -25.40 4.15
CA ILE A 131 7.35 -26.81 4.09
C ILE A 131 8.53 -27.71 3.71
N ASP A 132 9.34 -27.29 2.75
CA ASP A 132 10.52 -28.05 2.31
C ASP A 132 11.48 -28.27 3.49
N VAL A 133 11.79 -27.21 4.26
CA VAL A 133 12.67 -27.32 5.45
C VAL A 133 12.06 -28.22 6.54
N VAL A 134 10.76 -28.09 6.83
CA VAL A 134 10.08 -28.95 7.82
C VAL A 134 10.11 -30.41 7.38
N SER A 135 9.89 -30.67 6.08
CA SER A 135 9.87 -32.02 5.50
C SER A 135 11.26 -32.65 5.46
N GLU A 136 12.31 -31.88 5.18
CA GLU A 136 13.70 -32.34 5.22
C GLU A 136 14.13 -32.79 6.63
N LYS A 137 13.58 -32.17 7.67
CA LYS A 137 13.76 -32.59 9.07
C LYS A 137 13.00 -33.88 9.42
N GLY A 138 12.09 -34.33 8.54
CA GLY A 138 11.23 -35.49 8.77
C GLY A 138 10.09 -35.22 9.75
N GLU A 139 9.73 -33.95 9.94
CA GLU A 139 8.54 -33.55 10.71
C GLU A 139 7.29 -33.59 9.83
N ASP A 140 6.11 -33.67 10.45
CA ASP A 140 4.84 -33.72 9.72
C ASP A 140 4.42 -32.31 9.27
N ALA A 141 4.54 -32.05 7.97
CA ALA A 141 4.15 -30.79 7.34
C ALA A 141 2.70 -30.77 6.81
N SER A 142 1.90 -31.83 7.02
CA SER A 142 0.58 -31.99 6.40
C SER A 142 -0.37 -30.80 6.66
N ALA A 143 -0.32 -30.21 7.85
CA ALA A 143 -1.13 -29.03 8.18
C ALA A 143 -0.69 -27.77 7.42
N LEU A 144 0.63 -27.58 7.23
CA LEU A 144 1.18 -26.47 6.45
C LEU A 144 0.88 -26.64 4.96
N GLU A 145 0.96 -27.87 4.44
CA GLU A 145 0.58 -28.20 3.05
C GLU A 145 -0.89 -27.86 2.76
N ALA A 146 -1.79 -28.14 3.71
CA ALA A 146 -3.20 -27.78 3.58
C ALA A 146 -3.40 -26.25 3.48
N LEU A 147 -2.70 -25.48 4.32
CA LEU A 147 -2.76 -24.01 4.27
C LEU A 147 -2.13 -23.43 2.99
N LYS A 148 -1.07 -24.05 2.47
CA LYS A 148 -0.51 -23.68 1.16
C LYS A 148 -1.52 -23.94 0.04
N ALA A 149 -2.22 -25.07 0.06
CA ALA A 149 -3.28 -25.34 -0.91
C ALA A 149 -4.44 -24.33 -0.81
N ASP A 150 -4.77 -23.84 0.39
CA ASP A 150 -5.73 -22.76 0.57
C ASP A 150 -5.23 -21.43 -0.03
N LEU A 151 -3.94 -21.10 0.10
CA LEU A 151 -3.35 -19.92 -0.56
C LEU A 151 -3.41 -20.04 -2.09
N GLU A 152 -3.07 -21.19 -2.66
CA GLU A 152 -3.18 -21.45 -4.10
C GLU A 152 -4.63 -21.31 -4.61
N ALA A 153 -5.61 -21.81 -3.84
CA ALA A 153 -7.02 -21.62 -4.17
C ALA A 153 -7.46 -20.14 -4.10
N LEU A 154 -6.93 -19.38 -3.13
CA LEU A 154 -7.19 -17.94 -3.02
C LEU A 154 -6.53 -17.15 -4.16
N GLU A 155 -5.40 -17.61 -4.68
CA GLU A 155 -4.73 -17.05 -5.86
C GLU A 155 -5.62 -17.18 -7.10
N ASP A 156 -6.16 -18.38 -7.34
CA ASP A 156 -7.11 -18.64 -8.43
C ASP A 156 -8.36 -17.76 -8.29
N GLU A 157 -8.92 -17.63 -7.07
CA GLU A 157 -10.05 -16.75 -6.80
C GLU A 157 -9.72 -15.27 -7.07
N ALA A 158 -8.53 -14.81 -6.67
CA ALA A 158 -8.07 -13.44 -6.91
C ALA A 158 -7.88 -13.14 -8.39
N ALA A 159 -7.40 -14.11 -9.17
CA ALA A 159 -7.22 -13.99 -10.62
C ALA A 159 -8.54 -13.88 -11.40
N LEU A 160 -9.65 -14.32 -10.80
CA LEU A 160 -10.99 -14.22 -11.39
C LEU A 160 -11.72 -12.94 -11.01
N LEU A 161 -11.12 -12.06 -10.19
CA LEU A 161 -11.74 -10.80 -9.82
C LEU A 161 -11.84 -9.86 -11.03
N ASP A 162 -13.06 -9.42 -11.31
CA ASP A 162 -13.27 -8.38 -12.30
C ASP A 162 -12.79 -7.03 -11.75
N ALA A 163 -12.14 -6.26 -12.61
CA ALA A 163 -11.66 -4.91 -12.35
C ALA A 163 -12.77 -3.85 -12.30
N ASP A 164 -13.82 -4.12 -11.52
CA ASP A 164 -14.98 -3.25 -11.40
C ASP A 164 -15.22 -2.83 -9.94
N THR A 165 -16.09 -1.83 -9.78
CA THR A 165 -16.43 -1.30 -8.45
C THR A 165 -17.33 -2.22 -7.63
N ASN A 166 -17.79 -3.35 -8.19
CA ASN A 166 -18.64 -4.33 -7.51
C ASN A 166 -17.79 -5.42 -6.85
N SER A 167 -16.59 -5.69 -7.37
CA SER A 167 -15.61 -6.62 -6.82
C SER A 167 -14.98 -6.19 -5.50
N VAL A 168 -15.33 -5.01 -4.96
CA VAL A 168 -14.80 -4.51 -3.67
C VAL A 168 -15.06 -5.51 -2.55
N GLU A 169 -16.27 -6.09 -2.49
CA GLU A 169 -16.63 -7.06 -1.45
C GLU A 169 -15.77 -8.32 -1.56
N ASP A 170 -15.63 -8.85 -2.78
CA ASP A 170 -14.86 -10.05 -3.05
C ASP A 170 -13.36 -9.86 -2.80
N PHE A 171 -12.81 -8.70 -3.19
CA PHE A 171 -11.44 -8.30 -2.89
C PHE A 171 -11.16 -8.30 -1.39
N VAL A 172 -11.98 -7.60 -0.60
CA VAL A 172 -11.76 -7.49 0.85
C VAL A 172 -11.88 -8.87 1.52
N ASN A 173 -12.81 -9.71 1.06
CA ASN A 173 -12.95 -11.07 1.58
C ASN A 173 -11.71 -11.93 1.31
N ILE A 174 -11.21 -11.92 0.07
CA ILE A 174 -10.00 -12.68 -0.28
C ILE A 174 -8.81 -12.15 0.52
N LYS A 175 -8.62 -10.83 0.62
CA LYS A 175 -7.54 -10.24 1.44
C LYS A 175 -7.59 -10.77 2.88
N LYS A 176 -8.77 -10.77 3.51
CA LYS A 176 -8.93 -11.29 4.88
C LYS A 176 -8.62 -12.77 5.01
N ASP A 177 -9.11 -13.59 4.09
CA ASP A 177 -8.81 -15.02 4.09
C ASP A 177 -7.31 -15.26 3.94
N VAL A 178 -6.62 -14.50 3.09
CA VAL A 178 -5.15 -14.56 2.94
C VAL A 178 -4.43 -14.18 4.23
N MET A 179 -4.85 -13.09 4.89
CA MET A 179 -4.28 -12.67 6.18
C MET A 179 -4.45 -13.76 7.24
N ASP A 180 -5.63 -14.36 7.32
CA ASP A 180 -5.96 -15.40 8.27
C ASP A 180 -5.17 -16.69 8.02
N THR A 181 -5.07 -17.13 6.77
CA THR A 181 -4.27 -18.29 6.37
C THR A 181 -2.79 -18.06 6.67
N ASN A 182 -2.26 -16.86 6.39
CA ASN A 182 -0.88 -16.51 6.73
C ASN A 182 -0.62 -16.51 8.24
N HIS A 183 -1.57 -16.01 9.04
CA HIS A 183 -1.45 -16.02 10.50
C HIS A 183 -1.45 -17.44 11.06
N GLU A 184 -2.33 -18.31 10.56
CA GLU A 184 -2.39 -19.72 10.94
C GLU A 184 -1.10 -20.46 10.53
N PHE A 185 -0.60 -20.20 9.31
CA PHE A 185 0.65 -20.75 8.81
C PHE A 185 1.84 -20.36 9.69
N LYS A 186 1.95 -19.07 10.04
CA LYS A 186 2.98 -18.56 10.95
C LYS A 186 2.90 -19.20 12.34
N THR A 187 1.69 -19.39 12.85
CA THR A 187 1.47 -19.99 14.18
C THR A 187 1.93 -21.44 14.21
N ILE A 188 1.52 -22.25 13.23
CA ILE A 188 1.91 -23.66 13.15
C ILE A 188 3.41 -23.80 12.87
N SER A 189 3.96 -23.03 11.95
CA SER A 189 5.40 -23.10 11.61
C SER A 189 6.31 -22.69 12.76
N ARG A 190 5.89 -21.78 13.65
CA ARG A 190 6.68 -21.39 14.83
C ARG A 190 6.96 -22.57 15.76
N ASP A 191 6.04 -23.53 15.88
CA ASP A 191 6.20 -24.70 16.74
C ASP A 191 7.11 -25.77 16.13
N LEU A 192 7.32 -25.74 14.80
CA LEU A 192 8.10 -26.70 14.02
C LEU A 192 9.52 -26.21 13.69
N LEU A 193 9.76 -24.90 13.79
CA LEU A 193 11.00 -24.25 13.37
C LEU A 193 11.82 -23.71 14.53
N THR A 194 13.10 -24.07 14.56
CA THR A 194 14.09 -23.49 15.47
C THR A 194 14.57 -22.13 14.97
N ALA A 195 15.34 -21.41 15.80
CA ALA A 195 15.93 -20.13 15.39
C ALA A 195 16.91 -20.29 14.19
N ASP A 196 17.71 -21.37 14.20
CA ASP A 196 18.65 -21.67 13.11
C ASP A 196 17.91 -21.98 11.80
N ASP A 197 16.79 -22.71 11.89
CA ASP A 197 15.94 -23.00 10.72
C ASP A 197 15.40 -21.71 10.10
N LYS A 198 14.94 -20.76 10.92
CA LYS A 198 14.43 -19.46 10.45
C LYS A 198 15.50 -18.66 9.69
N GLN A 199 16.74 -18.68 10.17
CA GLN A 199 17.85 -18.00 9.48
C GLN A 199 18.16 -18.64 8.12
N ALA A 200 18.16 -19.97 8.05
CA ALA A 200 18.35 -20.70 6.80
C ALA A 200 17.22 -20.41 5.80
N ILE A 201 15.97 -20.45 6.27
CA ILE A 201 14.78 -20.13 5.48
C ILE A 201 14.87 -18.73 4.87
N ASN A 202 15.28 -17.71 5.63
CA ASN A 202 15.35 -16.34 5.13
C ASN A 202 16.24 -16.18 3.88
N SER A 203 17.38 -16.88 3.85
CA SER A 203 18.30 -16.82 2.71
C SER A 203 17.68 -17.46 1.47
N VAL A 204 17.04 -18.63 1.65
CA VAL A 204 16.37 -19.36 0.57
C VAL A 204 15.13 -18.61 0.06
N VAL A 205 14.36 -18.00 0.98
CA VAL A 205 13.22 -17.16 0.63
C VAL A 205 13.65 -15.96 -0.19
N LYS A 206 14.73 -15.25 0.18
CA LYS A 206 15.22 -14.11 -0.61
C LYS A 206 15.54 -14.56 -2.04
N GLU A 207 16.30 -15.64 -2.20
CA GLU A 207 16.64 -16.18 -3.53
C GLU A 207 15.39 -16.62 -4.32
N ALA A 208 14.43 -17.30 -3.69
CA ALA A 208 13.20 -17.76 -4.33
C ALA A 208 12.31 -16.60 -4.78
N LEU A 209 12.25 -15.50 -4.01
CA LEU A 209 11.48 -14.31 -4.37
C LEU A 209 12.17 -13.52 -5.49
N ASP A 210 13.49 -13.35 -5.43
CA ASP A 210 14.26 -12.59 -6.42
C ASP A 210 14.32 -13.30 -7.78
N SER A 211 14.24 -14.64 -7.80
CA SER A 211 14.23 -15.44 -9.03
C SER A 211 12.84 -15.69 -9.62
N SER A 212 11.77 -15.20 -8.98
CA SER A 212 10.40 -15.41 -9.46
C SER A 212 10.06 -14.44 -10.60
N GLU A 213 10.02 -14.95 -11.83
CA GLU A 213 9.59 -14.19 -13.01
C GLU A 213 8.15 -13.66 -12.85
N GLU A 214 7.25 -14.46 -12.29
CA GLU A 214 5.84 -14.07 -12.06
C GLU A 214 5.69 -12.89 -11.09
N LEU A 215 6.51 -12.83 -10.02
CA LEU A 215 6.51 -11.69 -9.10
C LEU A 215 7.07 -10.41 -9.76
N ALA A 216 8.05 -10.55 -10.65
CA ALA A 216 8.60 -9.44 -11.43
C ALA A 216 7.56 -8.92 -12.44
N ASP A 217 6.88 -9.81 -13.16
CA ASP A 217 5.83 -9.47 -14.11
C ASP A 217 4.67 -8.73 -13.43
N LEU A 218 4.21 -9.22 -12.27
CA LEU A 218 3.17 -8.55 -11.48
C LEU A 218 3.63 -7.17 -11.01
N LYS A 219 4.90 -7.02 -10.61
CA LYS A 219 5.47 -5.72 -10.22
C LYS A 219 5.44 -4.73 -11.38
N ASP A 220 5.85 -5.16 -12.56
CA ASP A 220 5.86 -4.31 -13.75
C ASP A 220 4.45 -3.92 -14.20
N GLN A 221 3.49 -4.85 -14.15
CA GLN A 221 2.08 -4.56 -14.39
C GLN A 221 1.52 -3.54 -13.39
N ILE A 222 1.80 -3.70 -12.09
CA ILE A 222 1.40 -2.72 -11.06
C ILE A 222 1.96 -1.34 -11.40
N ARG A 223 3.22 -1.26 -11.83
CA ARG A 223 3.88 -0.01 -12.20
C ARG A 223 3.23 0.65 -13.41
N GLU A 224 2.98 -0.10 -14.49
CA GLU A 224 2.28 0.39 -15.68
C GLU A 224 0.88 0.91 -15.32
N MET A 225 0.14 0.16 -14.50
CA MET A 225 -1.19 0.56 -14.05
C MET A 225 -1.17 1.82 -13.18
N HIS A 226 -0.13 2.02 -12.36
CA HIS A 226 0.08 3.26 -11.62
C HIS A 226 0.31 4.45 -12.55
N ASN A 227 1.12 4.27 -13.60
CA ASN A 227 1.37 5.30 -14.60
C ASN A 227 0.07 5.69 -15.33
N GLU A 228 -0.74 4.71 -15.72
CA GLU A 228 -2.05 4.95 -16.32
C GLU A 228 -2.98 5.71 -15.37
N LEU A 229 -3.08 5.29 -14.10
CA LEU A 229 -3.93 5.95 -13.11
C LEU A 229 -3.50 7.41 -12.88
N ASN A 230 -2.19 7.65 -12.84
CA ASN A 230 -1.63 8.99 -12.69
C ASN A 230 -1.93 9.85 -13.92
N ALA A 231 -1.79 9.29 -15.13
CA ALA A 231 -2.15 9.97 -16.38
C ALA A 231 -3.63 10.35 -16.39
N GLU A 232 -4.54 9.43 -16.05
CA GLU A 232 -5.97 9.71 -15.95
C GLU A 232 -6.29 10.82 -14.93
N ARG A 233 -5.63 10.80 -13.76
CA ARG A 233 -5.85 11.78 -12.70
C ARG A 233 -5.43 13.18 -13.15
N VAL A 234 -4.30 13.28 -13.83
CA VAL A 234 -3.78 14.53 -14.37
C VAL A 234 -4.65 15.03 -15.52
N GLU A 235 -5.03 14.16 -16.44
CA GLU A 235 -5.97 14.47 -17.54
C GLU A 235 -7.30 15.01 -17.01
N LYS A 236 -7.92 14.33 -16.05
CA LYS A 236 -9.16 14.80 -15.38
C LYS A 236 -8.96 16.16 -14.71
N MET A 237 -7.76 16.48 -14.23
CA MET A 237 -7.46 17.80 -13.66
C MET A 237 -7.37 18.88 -14.75
N TYR A 238 -6.69 18.60 -15.85
CA TYR A 238 -6.65 19.47 -17.03
C TYR A 238 -8.06 19.76 -17.57
N GLN A 239 -8.91 18.73 -17.71
CA GLN A 239 -10.30 18.89 -18.14
C GLN A 239 -11.10 19.84 -17.21
N ARG A 240 -10.91 19.74 -15.88
CA ARG A 240 -11.57 20.65 -14.92
C ARG A 240 -11.11 22.10 -15.06
N MET A 241 -9.87 22.30 -15.50
CA MET A 241 -9.30 23.61 -15.83
C MET A 241 -9.70 24.11 -17.21
N GLY A 242 -10.42 23.31 -18.02
CA GLY A 242 -10.75 23.66 -19.41
C GLY A 242 -9.50 23.66 -20.31
N ALA A 243 -8.58 22.77 -20.02
CA ALA A 243 -7.26 22.68 -20.63
C ALA A 243 -6.95 21.25 -21.09
N GLU A 244 -5.97 21.13 -21.97
CA GLU A 244 -5.43 19.87 -22.49
C GLU A 244 -3.90 19.99 -22.55
N ASP A 245 -3.21 18.86 -22.36
CA ASP A 245 -1.75 18.73 -22.39
C ASP A 245 -1.38 17.26 -22.69
N ASP A 246 -1.61 16.86 -23.93
CA ASP A 246 -1.41 15.48 -24.38
C ASP A 246 0.05 15.02 -24.27
N GLU A 247 1.00 15.96 -24.35
CA GLU A 247 2.43 15.66 -24.22
C GLU A 247 2.77 15.23 -22.80
N LEU A 248 2.36 16.02 -21.78
CA LEU A 248 2.61 15.67 -20.39
C LEU A 248 1.85 14.39 -20.00
N ILE A 249 0.61 14.23 -20.45
CA ILE A 249 -0.19 13.01 -20.21
C ILE A 249 0.51 11.78 -20.80
N GLY A 250 1.03 11.88 -22.02
CA GLY A 250 1.80 10.81 -22.66
C GLY A 250 3.07 10.45 -21.88
N LYS A 251 3.84 11.44 -21.45
CA LYS A 251 5.03 11.23 -20.60
C LYS A 251 4.69 10.55 -19.28
N ILE A 252 3.58 10.91 -18.64
CA ILE A 252 3.14 10.26 -17.40
C ILE A 252 2.78 8.80 -17.65
N ARG A 253 2.01 8.52 -18.71
CA ARG A 253 1.58 7.16 -19.06
C ARG A 253 2.78 6.24 -19.34
N ASN A 254 3.82 6.76 -19.97
CA ASN A 254 5.05 6.03 -20.24
C ASN A 254 6.01 5.91 -19.04
N GLY A 255 5.70 6.55 -17.90
CA GLY A 255 6.59 6.60 -16.74
C GLY A 255 7.81 7.51 -16.91
N GLU A 256 7.82 8.38 -17.92
CA GLU A 256 8.91 9.30 -18.23
C GLU A 256 8.81 10.63 -17.45
N ALA A 257 7.61 10.98 -16.98
CA ALA A 257 7.38 12.23 -16.26
C ALA A 257 7.70 12.10 -14.77
N THR A 258 8.49 13.05 -14.26
CA THR A 258 8.78 13.16 -12.84
C THR A 258 7.65 13.83 -12.06
N ARG A 259 7.58 13.58 -10.74
CA ARG A 259 6.61 14.24 -9.86
C ARG A 259 6.69 15.76 -9.93
N LYS A 260 7.89 16.30 -10.13
CA LYS A 260 8.13 17.75 -10.28
C LYS A 260 7.57 18.28 -11.60
N GLU A 261 7.81 17.60 -12.71
CA GLU A 261 7.28 18.02 -14.02
C GLU A 261 5.74 17.99 -14.05
N VAL A 262 5.12 16.95 -13.51
CA VAL A 262 3.65 16.88 -13.41
C VAL A 262 3.10 18.02 -12.57
N ARG A 263 3.76 18.30 -11.45
CA ARG A 263 3.40 19.37 -10.52
C ARG A 263 3.49 20.74 -11.18
N ASP A 264 4.62 21.01 -11.83
CA ASP A 264 4.91 22.29 -12.45
C ASP A 264 4.01 22.52 -13.67
N GLY A 265 3.74 21.50 -14.49
CA GLY A 265 2.79 21.58 -15.60
C GLY A 265 1.36 21.92 -15.14
N LEU A 266 0.85 21.24 -14.11
CA LEU A 266 -0.46 21.55 -13.52
C LEU A 266 -0.51 22.98 -12.96
N LYS A 267 0.56 23.41 -12.28
CA LYS A 267 0.66 24.75 -11.69
C LYS A 267 0.70 25.83 -12.76
N GLU A 268 1.56 25.68 -13.76
CA GLU A 268 1.69 26.61 -14.89
C GLU A 268 0.35 26.77 -15.60
N LYS A 269 -0.32 25.65 -15.92
CA LYS A 269 -1.63 25.69 -16.57
C LYS A 269 -2.66 26.42 -15.71
N TYR A 270 -2.72 26.08 -14.43
CA TYR A 270 -3.64 26.72 -13.51
C TYR A 270 -3.35 28.22 -13.39
N ASP A 271 -2.09 28.63 -13.28
CA ASP A 271 -1.71 30.03 -13.12
C ASP A 271 -2.00 30.87 -14.36
N GLY A 272 -1.96 30.26 -15.55
CA GLY A 272 -2.37 30.87 -16.82
C GLY A 272 -3.88 31.12 -16.98
N LEU A 273 -4.73 30.55 -16.12
CA LEU A 273 -6.19 30.74 -16.19
C LEU A 273 -6.62 32.14 -15.77
N THR A 274 -7.73 32.62 -16.35
CA THR A 274 -8.36 33.87 -15.90
C THR A 274 -8.93 33.73 -14.48
N PRO A 275 -9.13 34.82 -13.72
CA PRO A 275 -9.75 34.74 -12.40
C PRO A 275 -11.13 34.08 -12.38
N ALA A 276 -11.90 34.19 -13.46
CA ALA A 276 -13.19 33.54 -13.61
C ALA A 276 -13.02 32.03 -13.77
N ASP A 277 -12.14 31.60 -14.67
CA ASP A 277 -11.87 30.17 -14.94
C ASP A 277 -11.22 29.50 -13.72
N LYS A 278 -10.30 30.18 -13.02
CA LYS A 278 -9.74 29.72 -11.74
C LYS A 278 -10.82 29.45 -10.71
N LYS A 279 -11.84 30.30 -10.64
CA LYS A 279 -12.97 30.12 -9.72
C LYS A 279 -13.80 28.91 -10.13
N GLU A 280 -14.13 28.78 -11.41
CA GLU A 280 -14.88 27.64 -11.93
C GLU A 280 -14.16 26.30 -11.70
N ALA A 281 -12.87 26.22 -12.03
CA ALA A 281 -12.04 25.05 -11.81
C ALA A 281 -12.02 24.63 -10.32
N ARG A 282 -11.89 25.60 -9.40
CA ARG A 282 -11.96 25.33 -7.96
C ARG A 282 -13.29 24.74 -7.52
N GLU A 283 -14.41 25.27 -8.01
CA GLU A 283 -15.74 24.74 -7.68
C GLU A 283 -15.91 23.31 -8.19
N LYS A 284 -15.52 23.03 -9.46
CA LYS A 284 -15.54 21.67 -10.03
C LYS A 284 -14.69 20.69 -9.22
N ILE A 285 -13.49 21.09 -8.81
CA ILE A 285 -12.60 20.27 -7.99
C ILE A 285 -13.24 19.99 -6.62
N LYS A 286 -13.81 21.02 -5.98
CA LYS A 286 -14.44 20.90 -4.67
C LYS A 286 -15.68 20.02 -4.69
N GLU A 287 -16.55 20.18 -5.67
CA GLU A 287 -17.75 19.36 -5.86
C GLU A 287 -17.38 17.88 -5.99
N ARG A 288 -16.37 17.56 -6.81
CA ARG A 288 -15.91 16.19 -6.98
C ARG A 288 -15.34 15.58 -5.70
N ILE A 289 -14.66 16.36 -4.86
CA ILE A 289 -14.14 15.86 -3.57
C ILE A 289 -15.27 15.48 -2.64
N ILE A 290 -16.33 16.30 -2.59
CA ILE A 290 -17.51 16.02 -1.76
C ILE A 290 -18.21 14.75 -2.27
N GLU A 291 -18.47 14.69 -3.57
CA GLU A 291 -19.10 13.54 -4.22
C GLU A 291 -18.31 12.24 -3.96
N LYS A 292 -16.99 12.28 -4.15
CA LYS A 292 -16.11 11.13 -3.86
C LYS A 292 -16.21 10.68 -2.40
N LYS A 293 -16.18 11.63 -1.46
CA LYS A 293 -16.27 11.33 -0.03
C LYS A 293 -17.60 10.65 0.33
N GLU A 294 -18.71 11.10 -0.26
CA GLU A 294 -20.03 10.51 -0.03
C GLU A 294 -20.13 9.09 -0.61
N ILE A 295 -19.69 8.89 -1.86
CA ILE A 295 -19.68 7.57 -2.50
C ILE A 295 -18.81 6.59 -1.68
N ARG A 296 -17.61 7.03 -1.28
CA ARG A 296 -16.69 6.26 -0.44
C ARG A 296 -17.36 5.83 0.87
N THR A 297 -17.91 6.78 1.61
CA THR A 297 -18.53 6.51 2.93
C THR A 297 -19.65 5.49 2.80
N LYS A 298 -20.47 5.60 1.74
CA LYS A 298 -21.58 4.68 1.49
C LYS A 298 -21.09 3.28 1.12
N LYS A 299 -20.09 3.16 0.23
CA LYS A 299 -19.57 1.86 -0.21
C LYS A 299 -18.85 1.12 0.91
N ILE A 300 -18.03 1.81 1.69
CA ILE A 300 -17.38 1.22 2.86
C ILE A 300 -18.44 0.71 3.84
N ALA A 301 -19.49 1.50 4.15
CA ALA A 301 -20.56 1.06 5.04
C ALA A 301 -21.32 -0.17 4.52
N GLU A 302 -21.58 -0.23 3.21
CA GLU A 302 -22.21 -1.38 2.54
C GLU A 302 -21.37 -2.64 2.70
N VAL A 303 -20.08 -2.59 2.34
CA VAL A 303 -19.12 -3.70 2.48
C VAL A 303 -19.01 -4.16 3.93
N LYS A 304 -18.83 -3.22 4.88
CA LYS A 304 -18.74 -3.50 6.32
C LYS A 304 -19.96 -4.27 6.82
N SER A 305 -21.15 -3.93 6.35
CA SER A 305 -22.40 -4.57 6.79
C SER A 305 -22.59 -6.00 6.25
N ARG A 306 -22.02 -6.31 5.08
CA ARG A 306 -22.25 -7.59 4.38
C ARG A 306 -21.10 -8.59 4.52
N ILE A 307 -19.93 -8.15 4.98
CA ILE A 307 -18.72 -8.97 5.02
C ILE A 307 -18.89 -10.26 5.84
N GLN A 308 -19.62 -10.21 6.95
CA GLN A 308 -19.84 -11.39 7.80
C GLN A 308 -20.76 -12.43 7.13
N GLU A 309 -21.79 -11.97 6.41
CA GLU A 309 -22.73 -12.85 5.71
C GLU A 309 -22.04 -13.55 4.52
N ILE A 310 -21.33 -12.78 3.68
CA ILE A 310 -20.64 -13.32 2.50
C ILE A 310 -19.57 -14.33 2.90
N ARG A 311 -18.84 -14.04 3.98
CA ARG A 311 -17.81 -14.95 4.47
C ARG A 311 -18.38 -16.30 4.86
N LYS A 312 -19.53 -16.30 5.54
CA LYS A 312 -20.24 -17.52 5.89
C LYS A 312 -20.66 -18.29 4.64
N GLU A 313 -21.24 -17.61 3.65
CA GLU A 313 -21.65 -18.22 2.38
C GLU A 313 -20.47 -18.85 1.62
N ARG A 314 -19.34 -18.13 1.50
CA ARG A 314 -18.12 -18.64 0.86
C ARG A 314 -17.58 -19.86 1.59
N PHE A 315 -17.49 -19.80 2.90
CA PHE A 315 -17.03 -20.93 3.69
C PHE A 315 -17.93 -22.16 3.52
N GLU A 316 -19.25 -21.99 3.58
CA GLU A 316 -20.21 -23.06 3.32
C GLU A 316 -20.04 -23.65 1.91
N SER A 317 -19.78 -22.81 0.91
CA SER A 317 -19.52 -23.23 -0.47
C SER A 317 -18.19 -24.00 -0.63
N ARG A 318 -17.13 -23.61 0.09
CA ARG A 318 -15.84 -24.31 0.10
C ARG A 318 -15.96 -25.67 0.77
N ILE A 319 -16.63 -25.74 1.92
CA ILE A 319 -16.90 -27.01 2.60
C ILE A 319 -17.75 -27.95 1.74
N GLU A 320 -18.70 -27.43 0.95
CA GLU A 320 -19.54 -28.25 0.10
C GLU A 320 -18.77 -29.01 -0.99
N LYS A 321 -17.61 -28.51 -1.36
CA LYS A 321 -16.72 -29.17 -2.33
C LYS A 321 -15.83 -30.25 -1.68
N LEU A 322 -15.80 -30.34 -0.35
CA LEU A 322 -14.98 -31.31 0.37
C LEU A 322 -15.68 -32.68 0.54
N PRO A 323 -14.90 -33.77 0.66
CA PRO A 323 -15.42 -35.07 1.07
C PRO A 323 -16.15 -35.01 2.42
N SER A 324 -17.15 -35.87 2.63
CA SER A 324 -18.04 -35.81 3.80
C SER A 324 -17.33 -35.89 5.15
N GLU A 325 -16.19 -36.59 5.22
CA GLU A 325 -15.39 -36.74 6.45
C GLU A 325 -14.62 -35.46 6.79
N ALA A 326 -14.01 -34.80 5.81
CA ALA A 326 -13.33 -33.50 5.99
C ALA A 326 -14.31 -32.34 6.22
N ARG A 327 -15.55 -32.47 5.72
CA ARG A 327 -16.61 -31.45 5.81
C ARG A 327 -17.11 -31.22 7.25
N GLU A 328 -17.20 -32.25 8.09
CA GLU A 328 -17.60 -32.11 9.50
C GLU A 328 -16.48 -31.46 10.32
N GLU A 329 -15.24 -31.92 10.17
CA GLU A 329 -14.08 -31.36 10.89
C GLU A 329 -13.84 -29.89 10.52
N MET A 330 -13.89 -29.54 9.23
CA MET A 330 -13.79 -28.16 8.77
C MET A 330 -14.92 -27.27 9.33
N LYS A 331 -16.16 -27.78 9.37
CA LYS A 331 -17.30 -27.04 9.95
C LYS A 331 -17.10 -26.75 11.43
N GLU A 332 -16.63 -27.74 12.19
CA GLU A 332 -16.40 -27.59 13.63
C GLU A 332 -15.31 -26.54 13.87
N ARG A 333 -14.16 -26.66 13.21
CA ARG A 333 -13.07 -25.67 13.29
C ARG A 333 -13.52 -24.26 12.92
N PHE A 334 -14.33 -24.10 11.89
CA PHE A 334 -14.81 -22.77 11.51
C PHE A 334 -15.82 -22.18 12.47
N ASN A 335 -16.73 -23.00 13.02
CA ASN A 335 -17.64 -22.53 14.06
C ASN A 335 -16.87 -22.09 15.31
N GLU A 336 -15.87 -22.86 15.73
CA GLU A 336 -14.96 -22.47 16.82
C GLU A 336 -14.23 -21.15 16.50
N ARG A 337 -13.78 -20.97 15.25
CA ARG A 337 -13.16 -19.70 14.79
C ARG A 337 -14.13 -18.52 14.84
N ILE A 338 -15.38 -18.70 14.42
CA ILE A 338 -16.40 -17.64 14.51
C ILE A 338 -16.65 -17.28 15.97
N GLU A 339 -16.81 -18.28 16.83
CA GLU A 339 -17.10 -18.06 18.25
C GLU A 339 -15.94 -17.35 18.96
N ALA A 340 -14.70 -17.78 18.72
CA ALA A 340 -13.50 -17.14 19.25
C ALA A 340 -13.42 -15.66 18.83
N ARG A 341 -13.70 -15.35 17.55
CA ARG A 341 -13.72 -13.96 17.05
C ARG A 341 -14.82 -13.13 17.67
N VAL A 342 -16.01 -13.69 17.83
CA VAL A 342 -17.13 -12.99 18.46
C VAL A 342 -16.79 -12.65 19.92
N GLU A 343 -16.14 -13.54 20.66
CA GLU A 343 -15.69 -13.27 22.03
C GLU A 343 -14.60 -12.19 22.08
N ILE A 344 -13.61 -12.24 21.19
CA ILE A 344 -12.57 -11.19 21.07
C ILE A 344 -13.21 -9.83 20.75
N GLN A 345 -14.15 -9.77 19.81
CA GLN A 345 -14.86 -8.52 19.46
C GLN A 345 -15.68 -7.99 20.63
N LYS A 346 -16.39 -8.84 21.38
CA LYS A 346 -17.12 -8.43 22.59
C LYS A 346 -16.18 -7.85 23.64
N ALA A 347 -15.04 -8.50 23.88
CA ALA A 347 -14.05 -8.04 24.84
C ALA A 347 -13.51 -6.64 24.47
N ARG A 348 -13.26 -6.41 23.19
CA ARG A 348 -12.81 -5.11 22.67
C ARG A 348 -13.85 -4.01 22.78
N VAL A 349 -15.09 -4.29 22.36
CA VAL A 349 -16.20 -3.33 22.51
C VAL A 349 -16.39 -2.96 23.98
N GLN A 350 -16.21 -3.93 24.89
CA GLN A 350 -16.25 -3.67 26.31
C GLN A 350 -15.08 -2.79 26.77
N ALA A 351 -13.84 -3.10 26.37
CA ALA A 351 -12.67 -2.30 26.71
C ALA A 351 -12.76 -0.84 26.21
N VAL A 352 -13.31 -0.63 25.00
CA VAL A 352 -13.54 0.73 24.47
C VAL A 352 -14.62 1.45 25.26
N LYS A 353 -15.71 0.77 25.63
CA LYS A 353 -16.75 1.36 26.51
C LYS A 353 -16.18 1.76 27.85
N ASP A 354 -15.34 0.92 28.44
CA ASP A 354 -14.72 1.17 29.74
C ASP A 354 -13.80 2.40 29.65
N ARG A 355 -12.96 2.50 28.61
CA ARG A 355 -12.11 3.70 28.35
C ARG A 355 -12.92 4.97 28.13
N LEU A 356 -14.04 4.90 27.41
CA LEU A 356 -14.92 6.05 27.18
C LEU A 356 -15.61 6.49 28.47
N GLN A 357 -15.99 5.54 29.32
CA GLN A 357 -16.57 5.83 30.62
C GLN A 357 -15.53 6.47 31.55
N GLU A 358 -14.31 5.93 31.63
CA GLU A 358 -13.20 6.54 32.39
C GLU A 358 -12.92 7.97 31.94
N ARG A 359 -12.88 8.22 30.62
CA ARG A 359 -12.68 9.56 30.07
C ARG A 359 -13.81 10.51 30.42
N LYS A 360 -15.05 10.02 30.45
CA LYS A 360 -16.22 10.80 30.85
C LYS A 360 -16.17 11.15 32.34
N ASP A 361 -15.83 10.19 33.18
CA ASP A 361 -15.72 10.37 34.63
C ASP A 361 -14.58 11.36 34.98
N MET A 362 -13.47 11.34 34.24
CA MET A 362 -12.40 12.34 34.37
C MET A 362 -12.86 13.76 33.98
N MET A 363 -13.66 13.92 32.93
CA MET A 363 -14.17 15.24 32.52
C MET A 363 -15.22 15.80 33.48
N GLU A 364 -16.03 14.93 34.10
CA GLU A 364 -17.03 15.34 35.09
C GLU A 364 -16.40 15.67 36.46
N GLY A 365 -15.25 15.05 36.79
CA GLY A 365 -14.51 15.32 38.03
C GLY A 365 -13.72 16.64 38.05
N ASP A 366 -13.43 17.22 36.89
CA ASP A 366 -12.73 18.51 36.77
C ASP A 366 -13.69 19.74 36.79
N GLU A 367 -15.01 19.51 36.87
CA GLU A 367 -16.04 20.56 36.95
C GLU A 367 -16.56 20.86 38.37
N GLU A 368 -16.08 20.14 39.41
CA GLU A 368 -16.31 20.44 40.85
C GLU A 368 -15.15 21.20 41.50
#